data_AF-A0A508AZF2-F1
#
_entry.id   AF-A0A508AZF2-F1
#
_cell.length_a   1.000
_cell.length_b   1.000
_cell.length_c   1.000
_cell.angle_alpha   90.00
_cell.angle_beta   90.00
_cell.angle_gamma   90.00
#
_symmetry.space_group_name_H-M   'P 1'
#
loop_
_entity.id
_entity.type
_entity.pdbx_description
1 polymer ?
#
loop_
_entity_poly.entity_id
_entity_poly.type
_entity_poly.pdbx_seq_one_letter_code
_entity_poly.pdbx_strand_id
1 'polypeptide(L)'
;MLLATVLALAACASGPASKAGWRPPAEVRAEIARRMPAGVADREGWAADIQVAFAAQGLVPDAENLCAVLAVTQQESSFQANPPVPGLARIARGEIDRRAADAHVPGFLVDAALKVKSGNGRSYAERLAAVRTEQELNAIFEDFTRRVPMGERLLGGFNPVRTGGPMQVSIAFAEAHADGYPWPLEGSIRDEVFTRRGGMYFGIAHLLGYPTRYERPLYRFADFNAGWHASRNAAFQAAVTEATGIGLALDGDLLRPGAPLDAPGSTERAV
;
A
#
# COMPACT_ATOMS: atom_id res chain seq x y z
N MET A 1 5.40 -44.58 63.43
CA MET A 1 6.60 -44.03 62.77
C MET A 1 6.39 -44.16 61.27
N LEU A 2 5.85 -43.11 60.65
CA LEU A 2 6.59 -42.15 59.83
C LEU A 2 7.26 -42.81 58.61
N LEU A 3 6.68 -42.60 57.42
CA LEU A 3 7.31 -41.73 56.40
C LEU A 3 6.27 -41.41 55.32
N ALA A 4 5.82 -40.16 55.33
CA ALA A 4 4.97 -39.57 54.29
C ALA A 4 5.85 -39.21 53.09
N THR A 5 5.53 -39.78 51.94
CA THR A 5 6.08 -39.41 50.63
C THR A 5 5.48 -38.08 50.20
N VAL A 6 6.29 -37.02 50.27
CA VAL A 6 5.95 -35.71 49.70
C VAL A 6 6.13 -35.80 48.18
N LEU A 7 5.02 -35.93 47.43
CA LEU A 7 5.01 -35.63 46.00
C LEU A 7 5.09 -34.10 45.83
N ALA A 8 6.20 -33.64 45.25
CA ALA A 8 6.31 -32.29 44.73
C ALA A 8 5.41 -32.13 43.49
N LEU A 9 4.19 -31.64 43.69
CA LEU A 9 3.40 -31.04 42.63
C LEU A 9 4.09 -29.74 42.22
N ALA A 10 4.97 -29.83 41.22
CA ALA A 10 5.35 -28.66 40.42
C ALA A 10 4.10 -28.19 39.68
N ALA A 11 3.33 -27.34 40.34
CA ALA A 11 2.31 -26.54 39.68
C ALA A 11 3.03 -25.68 38.63
N CYS A 12 2.86 -26.01 37.35
CA CYS A 12 3.03 -25.05 36.29
C CYS A 12 2.03 -23.92 36.59
N ALA A 13 2.50 -22.89 37.28
CA ALA A 13 1.82 -21.62 37.38
C ALA A 13 1.73 -21.09 35.94
N SER A 14 0.65 -21.45 35.27
CA SER A 14 0.15 -20.74 34.12
C SER A 14 -0.16 -19.36 34.66
N GLY A 15 0.79 -18.43 34.48
CA GLY A 15 0.58 -17.03 34.81
C GLY A 15 -0.74 -16.59 34.18
N PRO A 16 -1.48 -15.67 34.80
CA PRO A 16 -2.71 -15.16 34.20
C PRO A 16 -2.36 -14.74 32.78
N ALA A 17 -3.07 -15.30 31.79
CA ALA A 17 -2.97 -14.85 30.41
C ALA A 17 -3.12 -13.33 30.46
N SER A 18 -2.00 -12.63 30.29
CA SER A 18 -1.99 -11.19 30.10
C SER A 18 -3.01 -10.94 29.01
N LYS A 19 -3.96 -10.02 29.22
CA LYS A 19 -5.00 -9.65 28.25
C LYS A 19 -4.38 -9.65 26.85
N ALA A 20 -4.65 -10.71 26.10
CA ALA A 20 -3.97 -10.98 24.85
C ALA A 20 -4.30 -9.86 23.88
N GLY A 21 -3.40 -8.89 23.72
CA GLY A 21 -3.64 -7.77 22.82
C GLY A 21 -2.78 -6.54 23.10
N TRP A 22 -2.48 -6.21 24.36
CA TRP A 22 -1.72 -4.98 24.66
C TRP A 22 -0.32 -5.28 25.16
N ARG A 23 0.62 -5.35 24.21
CA ARG A 23 2.05 -5.41 24.48
C ARG A 23 2.58 -3.98 24.64
N PRO A 24 3.51 -3.71 25.57
CA PRO A 24 4.12 -2.39 25.69
C PRO A 24 4.73 -1.93 24.36
N PRO A 25 4.53 -0.67 23.92
CA PRO A 25 5.07 -0.14 22.67
C PRO A 25 6.56 -0.41 22.47
N ALA A 26 7.37 -0.28 23.53
CA ALA A 26 8.81 -0.55 23.49
C ALA A 26 9.14 -2.02 23.18
N GLU A 27 8.35 -2.96 23.68
CA GLU A 27 8.53 -4.40 23.43
C GLU A 27 8.21 -4.74 21.97
N VAL A 28 7.11 -4.15 21.44
CA VAL A 28 6.73 -4.30 20.03
C VAL A 28 7.80 -3.74 19.11
N ARG A 29 8.31 -2.53 19.40
CA ARG A 29 9.42 -1.93 18.63
C ARG A 29 10.66 -2.81 18.64
N ALA A 30 11.07 -3.30 19.81
CA ALA A 30 12.24 -4.17 19.93
C ALA A 30 12.08 -5.48 19.14
N GLU A 31 10.88 -6.05 19.10
CA GLU A 31 10.61 -7.22 18.28
C GLU A 31 10.64 -6.91 16.78
N ILE A 32 10.01 -5.83 16.34
CA ILE A 32 10.04 -5.38 14.95
C ILE A 32 11.50 -5.17 14.51
N ALA A 33 12.26 -4.41 15.29
CA ALA A 33 13.67 -4.13 15.03
C ALA A 33 14.51 -5.42 15.03
N ARG A 34 14.18 -6.44 15.82
CA ARG A 34 14.88 -7.74 15.80
C ARG A 34 14.57 -8.56 14.54
N ARG A 35 13.33 -8.50 14.03
CA ARG A 35 12.86 -9.28 12.88
C ARG A 35 13.28 -8.68 11.52
N MET A 36 13.66 -7.41 11.46
CA MET A 36 14.10 -6.77 10.23
C MET A 36 15.35 -7.45 9.63
N PRO A 37 15.45 -7.59 8.29
CA PRO A 37 16.64 -8.09 7.62
C PRO A 37 17.92 -7.32 8.00
N ALA A 38 19.08 -7.99 7.95
CA ALA A 38 20.36 -7.32 8.18
C ALA A 38 20.59 -6.23 7.12
N GLY A 39 21.20 -5.10 7.52
CA GLY A 39 21.53 -4.01 6.60
C GLY A 39 20.44 -2.94 6.40
N VAL A 40 19.23 -3.13 6.95
CA VAL A 40 18.22 -2.06 6.99
C VAL A 40 18.76 -0.86 7.77
N ALA A 41 18.82 0.29 7.12
CA ALA A 41 19.17 1.56 7.75
C ALA A 41 18.02 2.09 8.63
N ASP A 42 18.36 2.78 9.72
CA ASP A 42 17.40 3.37 10.67
C ASP A 42 16.30 2.40 11.15
N ARG A 43 16.72 1.21 11.61
CA ARG A 43 15.82 0.14 12.10
C ARG A 43 14.87 0.63 13.18
N GLU A 44 15.37 1.47 14.08
CA GLU A 44 14.57 2.04 15.17
C GLU A 44 13.47 2.97 14.65
N GLY A 45 13.77 3.81 13.65
CA GLY A 45 12.79 4.65 12.99
C GLY A 45 11.69 3.83 12.29
N TRP A 46 12.06 2.79 11.55
CA TRP A 46 11.08 1.87 10.96
C TRP A 46 10.23 1.17 12.01
N ALA A 47 10.86 0.68 13.09
CA ALA A 47 10.15 -0.01 14.15
C ALA A 47 9.16 0.90 14.89
N ALA A 48 9.54 2.16 15.10
CA ALA A 48 8.67 3.17 15.68
C ALA A 48 7.44 3.45 14.80
N ASP A 49 7.64 3.71 13.50
CA ASP A 49 6.55 4.02 12.58
C ASP A 49 5.58 2.84 12.42
N ILE A 50 6.09 1.61 12.29
CA ILE A 50 5.28 0.39 12.25
C ILE A 50 4.49 0.24 13.54
N GLN A 51 5.14 0.38 14.71
CA GLN A 51 4.46 0.23 15.98
C GLN A 51 3.33 1.26 16.17
N VAL A 52 3.56 2.51 15.78
CA VAL A 52 2.52 3.55 15.85
C VAL A 52 1.37 3.23 14.91
N ALA A 53 1.65 2.74 13.69
CA ALA A 53 0.60 2.31 12.76
C ALA A 53 -0.25 1.17 13.33
N PHE A 54 0.37 0.14 13.92
CA PHE A 54 -0.36 -0.94 14.61
C PHE A 54 -1.24 -0.40 15.74
N ALA A 55 -0.69 0.47 16.59
CA ALA A 55 -1.42 1.01 17.74
C ALA A 55 -2.60 1.90 17.32
N ALA A 56 -2.39 2.79 16.35
CA ALA A 56 -3.41 3.71 15.85
C ALA A 56 -4.59 2.97 15.17
N GLN A 57 -4.30 1.84 14.53
CA GLN A 57 -5.29 1.02 13.83
C GLN A 57 -5.89 -0.10 14.71
N GLY A 58 -5.46 -0.21 15.98
CA GLY A 58 -5.93 -1.26 16.89
C GLY A 58 -5.56 -2.68 16.45
N LEU A 59 -4.49 -2.83 15.66
CA LEU A 59 -4.05 -4.12 15.13
C LEU A 59 -3.24 -4.90 16.16
N VAL A 60 -3.40 -6.23 16.16
CA VAL A 60 -2.68 -7.12 17.08
C VAL A 60 -1.24 -7.31 16.59
N PRO A 61 -0.21 -6.90 17.35
CA PRO A 61 1.19 -7.03 16.95
C PRO A 61 1.75 -8.42 17.33
N ASP A 62 1.12 -9.47 16.80
CA ASP A 62 1.62 -10.85 16.89
C ASP A 62 2.73 -11.12 15.84
N ALA A 63 3.41 -12.26 15.99
CA ALA A 63 4.52 -12.62 15.13
C ALA A 63 4.14 -12.71 13.64
N GLU A 64 2.92 -13.15 13.33
CA GLU A 64 2.44 -13.35 11.96
C GLU A 64 2.21 -12.00 11.28
N ASN A 65 1.48 -11.10 11.92
CA ASN A 65 1.21 -9.76 11.40
C ASN A 65 2.49 -8.93 11.26
N LEU A 66 3.38 -8.99 12.27
CA LEU A 66 4.65 -8.28 12.21
C LEU A 66 5.53 -8.82 11.06
N CYS A 67 5.62 -10.14 10.90
CA CYS A 67 6.37 -10.73 9.79
C CYS A 67 5.75 -10.43 8.42
N ALA A 68 4.42 -10.43 8.31
CA ALA A 68 3.73 -10.09 7.06
C ALA A 68 4.04 -8.66 6.61
N VAL A 69 3.97 -7.69 7.53
CA VAL A 69 4.32 -6.29 7.25
C VAL A 69 5.77 -6.16 6.82
N LEU A 70 6.71 -6.75 7.57
CA LEU A 70 8.13 -6.69 7.23
C LEU A 70 8.47 -7.37 5.89
N ALA A 71 7.80 -8.49 5.58
CA ALA A 71 7.98 -9.21 4.32
C ALA A 71 7.51 -8.37 3.12
N VAL A 72 6.32 -7.77 3.21
CA VAL A 72 5.80 -6.88 2.16
C VAL A 72 6.68 -5.63 2.02
N THR A 73 7.07 -4.97 3.12
CA THR A 73 7.99 -3.83 3.05
C THR A 73 9.33 -4.18 2.39
N GLN A 74 9.89 -5.36 2.71
CA GLN A 74 11.13 -5.82 2.09
C GLN A 74 10.95 -6.08 0.59
N GLN A 75 9.84 -6.72 0.19
CA GLN A 75 9.52 -7.02 -1.20
C GLN A 75 9.37 -5.73 -2.03
N GLU A 76 8.54 -4.80 -1.54
CA GLU A 76 8.12 -3.62 -2.31
C GLU A 76 9.21 -2.56 -2.42
N SER A 77 10.03 -2.41 -1.38
CA SER A 77 10.96 -1.27 -1.33
C SER A 77 12.33 -1.56 -0.74
N SER A 78 12.56 -2.77 -0.21
CA SER A 78 13.78 -3.08 0.54
C SER A 78 14.06 -2.07 1.66
N PHE A 79 13.01 -1.64 2.37
CA PHE A 79 13.06 -0.62 3.43
C PHE A 79 13.63 0.72 2.94
N GLN A 80 13.17 1.19 1.79
CA GLN A 80 13.44 2.53 1.28
C GLN A 80 12.11 3.22 0.99
N ALA A 81 11.80 4.33 1.66
CA ALA A 81 10.49 4.96 1.48
C ALA A 81 10.25 5.49 0.05
N ASN A 82 11.32 5.96 -0.59
CA ASN A 82 11.25 6.55 -1.92
C ASN A 82 12.50 6.16 -2.75
N PRO A 83 12.60 4.90 -3.22
CA PRO A 83 13.76 4.42 -3.94
C PRO A 83 13.85 5.04 -5.35
N PRO A 84 15.06 5.22 -5.90
CA PRO A 84 15.22 5.66 -7.27
C PRO A 84 14.80 4.58 -8.27
N VAL A 85 14.07 4.97 -9.32
CA VAL A 85 13.67 4.10 -10.43
C VAL A 85 14.65 4.29 -11.60
N PRO A 86 15.42 3.25 -11.99
CA PRO A 86 16.37 3.35 -13.09
C PRO A 86 15.71 3.77 -14.40
N GLY A 87 16.20 4.87 -14.99
CA GLY A 87 15.69 5.36 -16.27
C GLY A 87 14.33 6.05 -16.21
N LEU A 88 13.81 6.38 -15.02
CA LEU A 88 12.49 6.99 -14.83
C LEU A 88 12.23 8.20 -15.74
N ALA A 89 13.21 9.09 -15.89
CA ALA A 89 13.12 10.26 -16.77
C ALA A 89 12.73 9.88 -18.22
N ARG A 90 13.35 8.83 -18.75
CA ARG A 90 13.10 8.34 -20.11
C ARG A 90 11.72 7.68 -20.21
N ILE A 91 11.35 6.89 -19.20
CA ILE A 91 10.06 6.19 -19.15
C ILE A 91 8.92 7.21 -19.08
N ALA A 92 9.02 8.17 -18.16
CA ALA A 92 8.03 9.23 -17.99
C ALA A 92 7.89 10.06 -19.28
N ARG A 93 9.01 10.43 -19.91
CA ARG A 93 8.98 11.15 -21.19
C ARG A 93 8.32 10.33 -22.30
N GLY A 94 8.68 9.05 -22.42
CA GLY A 94 8.09 8.15 -23.40
C GLY A 94 6.58 7.96 -23.22
N GLU A 95 6.09 7.87 -21.98
CA GLU A 95 4.66 7.76 -21.70
C GLU A 95 3.90 9.06 -22.02
N ILE A 96 4.50 10.23 -21.78
CA ILE A 96 3.94 11.52 -22.20
C ILE A 96 3.81 11.56 -23.74
N ASP A 97 4.88 11.22 -24.45
CA ASP A 97 4.89 11.24 -25.92
C ASP A 97 3.89 10.22 -26.50
N ARG A 98 3.78 9.03 -25.90
CA ARG A 98 2.80 7.99 -26.27
C ARG A 98 1.36 8.47 -26.10
N ARG A 99 1.01 9.03 -24.94
CA ARG A 99 -0.34 9.56 -24.67
C ARG A 99 -0.67 10.75 -25.57
N ALA A 100 0.31 11.61 -25.86
CA ALA A 100 0.12 12.70 -26.80
C ALA A 100 -0.19 12.17 -28.20
N ALA A 101 0.53 11.14 -28.66
CA ALA A 101 0.26 10.48 -29.93
C ALA A 101 -1.15 9.84 -29.98
N ASP A 102 -1.57 9.13 -28.92
CA ASP A 102 -2.92 8.56 -28.81
C ASP A 102 -4.00 9.65 -28.88
N ALA A 103 -3.71 10.82 -28.29
CA ALA A 103 -4.57 12.00 -28.34
C ALA A 103 -4.40 12.85 -29.62
N HIS A 104 -3.62 12.39 -30.60
CA HIS A 104 -3.32 13.10 -31.86
C HIS A 104 -2.70 14.50 -31.67
N VAL A 105 -1.96 14.69 -30.57
CA VAL A 105 -1.22 15.92 -30.28
C VAL A 105 0.19 15.82 -30.86
N PRO A 106 0.60 16.71 -31.79
CA PRO A 106 1.94 16.72 -32.35
C PRO A 106 3.05 16.90 -31.29
N GLY A 107 4.14 16.15 -31.40
CA GLY A 107 5.24 16.16 -30.42
C GLY A 107 5.89 17.52 -30.18
N PHE A 108 5.97 18.38 -31.19
CA PHE A 108 6.54 19.74 -31.01
C PHE A 108 5.67 20.62 -30.08
N LEU A 109 4.36 20.38 -30.00
CA LEU A 109 3.48 21.07 -29.05
C LEU A 109 3.74 20.57 -27.62
N VAL A 110 3.99 19.28 -27.44
CA VAL A 110 4.41 18.70 -26.16
C VAL A 110 5.73 19.32 -25.71
N ASP A 111 6.72 19.39 -26.60
CA ASP A 111 8.01 20.03 -26.30
C ASP A 111 7.86 21.51 -25.93
N ALA A 112 6.98 22.25 -26.61
CA ALA A 112 6.67 23.63 -26.28
C ALA A 112 6.01 23.75 -24.90
N ALA A 113 5.04 22.89 -24.59
CA ALA A 113 4.37 22.86 -23.30
C ALA A 113 5.34 22.54 -22.15
N LEU A 114 6.25 21.59 -22.36
CA LEU A 114 7.26 21.20 -21.35
C LEU A 114 8.33 22.27 -21.12
N LYS A 115 8.52 23.24 -22.03
CA LYS A 115 9.41 24.39 -21.82
C LYS A 115 8.86 25.41 -20.83
N VAL A 116 7.58 25.35 -20.49
CA VAL A 116 6.96 26.24 -19.50
C VAL A 116 7.67 26.10 -18.16
N LYS A 117 7.91 27.25 -17.53
CA LYS A 117 8.58 27.34 -16.24
C LYS A 117 7.65 26.88 -15.13
N SER A 118 8.19 26.04 -14.27
CA SER A 118 7.49 25.53 -13.10
C SER A 118 7.80 26.37 -11.85
N GLY A 119 7.32 25.96 -10.68
CA GLY A 119 7.31 26.79 -9.47
C GLY A 119 8.67 27.08 -8.89
N ASN A 120 9.64 26.25 -9.22
CA ASN A 120 11.02 26.42 -8.82
C ASN A 120 11.89 27.11 -9.89
N GLY A 121 11.27 27.70 -10.93
CA GLY A 121 11.98 28.41 -11.99
C GLY A 121 12.67 27.52 -13.03
N ARG A 122 12.66 26.19 -12.88
CA ARG A 122 13.06 25.24 -13.93
C ARG A 122 11.87 24.90 -14.81
N SER A 123 12.13 24.61 -16.09
CA SER A 123 11.10 24.10 -17.00
C SER A 123 10.67 22.68 -16.61
N TYR A 124 9.45 22.29 -17.00
CA TYR A 124 8.99 20.90 -16.79
C TYR A 124 9.90 19.89 -17.51
N ALA A 125 10.43 20.23 -18.69
CA ALA A 125 11.41 19.41 -19.40
C ALA A 125 12.68 19.17 -18.57
N GLU A 126 13.24 20.23 -17.96
CA GLU A 126 14.44 20.13 -17.11
C GLU A 126 14.20 19.30 -15.85
N ARG A 127 13.00 19.41 -15.25
CA ARG A 127 12.61 18.61 -14.08
C ARG A 127 12.40 17.14 -14.44
N LEU A 128 11.68 16.86 -15.52
CA LEU A 128 11.46 15.50 -16.02
C LEU A 128 12.77 14.81 -16.40
N ALA A 129 13.71 15.52 -17.04
CA ALA A 129 15.01 14.95 -17.39
C ALA A 129 15.85 14.55 -16.16
N ALA A 130 15.67 15.27 -15.04
CA ALA A 130 16.40 15.05 -13.80
C ALA A 130 15.72 14.07 -12.83
N VAL A 131 14.46 13.69 -13.07
CA VAL A 131 13.67 12.88 -12.14
C VAL A 131 14.33 11.52 -11.90
N ARG A 132 14.30 11.08 -10.65
CA ARG A 132 14.85 9.80 -10.19
C ARG A 132 13.85 8.99 -9.40
N THR A 133 12.89 9.61 -8.74
CA THR A 133 11.93 8.91 -7.88
C THR A 133 10.47 9.18 -8.28
N GLU A 134 9.58 8.28 -7.88
CA GLU A 134 8.14 8.43 -8.11
C GLU A 134 7.56 9.63 -7.37
N GLN A 135 8.06 9.93 -6.17
CA GLN A 135 7.67 11.13 -5.41
C GLN A 135 8.00 12.42 -6.19
N GLU A 136 9.18 12.50 -6.79
CA GLU A 136 9.56 13.66 -7.62
C GLU A 136 8.68 13.77 -8.86
N LEU A 137 8.36 12.64 -9.51
CA LEU A 137 7.47 12.60 -10.67
C LEU A 137 6.06 13.06 -10.29
N ASN A 138 5.54 12.59 -9.15
CA ASN A 138 4.28 13.04 -8.56
C ASN A 138 4.32 14.56 -8.31
N ALA A 139 5.37 15.06 -7.66
CA ALA A 139 5.52 16.49 -7.38
C ALA A 139 5.61 17.36 -8.65
N ILE A 140 6.15 16.81 -9.75
CA ILE A 140 6.13 17.47 -11.08
C ILE A 140 4.70 17.56 -11.61
N PHE A 141 3.95 16.46 -11.55
CA PHE A 141 2.58 16.39 -12.07
C PHE A 141 1.61 17.27 -11.26
N GLU A 142 1.67 17.21 -9.93
CA GLU A 142 0.83 18.01 -9.04
C GLU A 142 1.08 19.52 -9.24
N ASP A 143 2.35 19.89 -9.38
CA ASP A 143 2.74 21.27 -9.64
C ASP A 143 2.31 21.77 -11.03
N PHE A 144 2.26 20.90 -12.04
CA PHE A 144 1.67 21.22 -13.35
C PHE A 144 0.17 21.42 -13.26
N THR A 145 -0.52 20.47 -12.63
CA THR A 145 -1.98 20.45 -12.48
C THR A 145 -2.50 21.67 -11.74
N ARG A 146 -1.79 22.13 -10.69
CA ARG A 146 -2.15 23.35 -9.94
C ARG A 146 -1.99 24.65 -10.72
N ARG A 147 -1.18 24.68 -11.79
CA ARG A 147 -0.95 25.91 -12.58
C ARG A 147 -1.83 26.04 -13.81
N VAL A 148 -2.28 24.92 -14.35
CA VAL A 148 -3.18 24.94 -15.51
C VAL A 148 -4.57 25.35 -15.04
N PRO A 149 -5.24 26.33 -15.67
CA PRO A 149 -6.62 26.67 -15.34
C PRO A 149 -7.51 25.43 -15.48
N MET A 150 -8.32 25.14 -14.44
CA MET A 150 -9.11 23.91 -14.33
C MET A 150 -8.28 22.62 -14.37
N GLY A 151 -6.97 22.70 -14.13
CA GLY A 151 -6.04 21.58 -14.24
C GLY A 151 -6.41 20.42 -13.31
N GLU A 152 -6.78 20.66 -12.05
CA GLU A 152 -7.23 19.57 -11.16
C GLU A 152 -8.46 18.84 -11.69
N ARG A 153 -9.44 19.58 -12.22
CA ARG A 153 -10.67 19.00 -12.77
C ARG A 153 -10.42 18.24 -14.07
N LEU A 154 -9.52 18.72 -14.91
CA LEU A 154 -9.25 18.15 -16.24
C LEU A 154 -8.14 17.09 -16.23
N LEU A 155 -7.16 17.24 -15.35
CA LEU A 155 -5.90 16.49 -15.35
C LEU A 155 -5.58 15.80 -14.02
N GLY A 156 -6.25 16.12 -12.91
CA GLY A 156 -5.97 15.49 -11.61
C GLY A 156 -6.13 13.96 -11.64
N GLY A 157 -7.11 13.49 -12.42
CA GLY A 157 -7.32 12.08 -12.71
C GLY A 157 -6.31 11.45 -13.67
N PHE A 158 -5.26 12.15 -14.12
CA PHE A 158 -4.28 11.65 -15.08
C PHE A 158 -2.87 11.47 -14.51
N ASN A 159 -2.65 11.78 -13.23
CA ASN A 159 -1.37 11.54 -12.57
C ASN A 159 -1.00 10.05 -12.73
N PRO A 160 0.12 9.72 -13.40
CA PRO A 160 0.48 8.34 -13.66
C PRO A 160 0.94 7.61 -12.40
N VAL A 161 1.37 8.34 -11.36
CA VAL A 161 1.78 7.76 -10.08
C VAL A 161 0.52 7.54 -9.25
N ARG A 162 0.14 6.27 -9.10
CA ARG A 162 -1.07 5.84 -8.39
C ARG A 162 -0.79 5.12 -7.09
N THR A 163 0.42 4.61 -6.93
CA THR A 163 0.92 3.96 -5.73
C THR A 163 2.15 4.70 -5.23
N GLY A 164 2.53 4.47 -3.98
CA GLY A 164 3.78 5.00 -3.46
C GLY A 164 4.14 4.50 -2.08
N GLY A 165 5.28 4.98 -1.62
CA GLY A 165 5.81 4.66 -0.30
C GLY A 165 6.38 3.24 -0.19
N PRO A 166 6.85 2.87 1.01
CA PRO A 166 7.59 1.62 1.24
C PRO A 166 6.79 0.33 1.09
N MET A 167 5.46 0.42 0.97
CA MET A 167 4.56 -0.71 0.73
C MET A 167 3.76 -0.54 -0.58
N GLN A 168 4.11 0.42 -1.44
CA GLN A 168 3.46 0.63 -2.74
C GLN A 168 1.93 0.67 -2.68
N VAL A 169 1.39 1.36 -1.67
CA VAL A 169 -0.05 1.45 -1.45
C VAL A 169 -0.69 2.44 -2.42
N SER A 170 -1.91 2.15 -2.86
CA SER A 170 -2.70 3.05 -3.71
C SER A 170 -3.00 4.37 -2.99
N ILE A 171 -2.80 5.49 -3.70
CA ILE A 171 -3.13 6.82 -3.22
C ILE A 171 -4.65 6.95 -3.00
N ALA A 172 -5.46 6.37 -3.89
CA ALA A 172 -6.92 6.39 -3.75
C ALA A 172 -7.37 5.61 -2.50
N PHE A 173 -6.69 4.50 -2.21
CA PHE A 173 -6.93 3.76 -0.97
C PHE A 173 -6.55 4.60 0.24
N ALA A 174 -5.38 5.23 0.24
CA ALA A 174 -4.91 6.08 1.34
C ALA A 174 -5.85 7.27 1.59
N GLU A 175 -6.29 7.96 0.54
CA GLU A 175 -7.27 9.06 0.62
C GLU A 175 -8.60 8.60 1.24
N ALA A 176 -9.07 7.40 0.88
CA ALA A 176 -10.30 6.82 1.43
C ALA A 176 -10.17 6.31 2.87
N HIS A 177 -8.94 6.10 3.37
CA HIS A 177 -8.66 5.55 4.70
C HIS A 177 -7.79 6.49 5.56
N ALA A 178 -7.89 7.79 5.31
CA ALA A 178 -7.15 8.83 6.04
C ALA A 178 -7.67 9.08 7.46
N ASP A 179 -8.91 8.68 7.74
CA ASP A 179 -9.52 8.85 9.05
C ASP A 179 -8.75 8.08 10.12
N GLY A 180 -8.35 8.79 11.19
CA GLY A 180 -7.55 8.20 12.27
C GLY A 180 -6.04 8.16 12.01
N TYR A 181 -5.55 8.84 10.96
CA TYR A 181 -4.11 9.03 10.77
C TYR A 181 -3.48 9.75 11.98
N PRO A 182 -2.45 9.18 12.64
CA PRO A 182 -2.04 9.65 13.96
C PRO A 182 -0.99 10.78 13.95
N TRP A 183 -0.51 11.20 12.77
CA TRP A 183 0.48 12.28 12.65
C TRP A 183 -0.14 13.54 12.02
N PRO A 184 0.38 14.74 12.36
CA PRO A 184 0.02 15.95 11.65
C PRO A 184 0.38 15.85 10.17
N LEU A 185 -0.54 16.30 9.30
CA LEU A 185 -0.30 16.36 7.87
C LEU A 185 0.41 17.68 7.51
N GLU A 186 1.57 17.57 6.87
CA GLU A 186 2.32 18.72 6.32
C GLU A 186 1.85 19.11 4.91
N GLY A 187 1.19 18.17 4.22
CA GLY A 187 0.68 18.33 2.85
C GLY A 187 -0.59 17.50 2.64
N SER A 188 -0.80 17.00 1.42
CA SER A 188 -1.92 16.11 1.12
C SER A 188 -1.65 14.67 1.58
N ILE A 189 -2.70 13.84 1.65
CA ILE A 189 -2.56 12.40 1.86
C ILE A 189 -1.67 11.76 0.79
N ARG A 190 -1.79 12.22 -0.46
CA ARG A 190 -0.92 11.81 -1.57
C ARG A 190 0.56 12.07 -1.25
N ASP A 191 0.90 13.24 -0.71
CA ASP A 191 2.28 13.56 -0.33
C ASP A 191 2.75 12.67 0.83
N GLU A 192 1.85 12.44 1.79
CA GLU A 192 2.13 11.64 2.98
C GLU A 192 2.40 10.17 2.65
N VAL A 193 1.74 9.60 1.64
CA VAL A 193 1.99 8.22 1.16
C VAL A 193 3.46 7.99 0.80
N PHE A 194 4.17 9.00 0.29
CA PHE A 194 5.60 8.88 -0.05
C PHE A 194 6.54 8.99 1.16
N THR A 195 6.04 9.33 2.34
CA THR A 195 6.85 9.30 3.56
C THR A 195 6.95 7.87 4.09
N ARG A 196 7.97 7.60 4.92
CA ARG A 196 8.08 6.31 5.60
C ARG A 196 6.85 6.03 6.45
N ARG A 197 6.49 6.97 7.35
CA ARG A 197 5.37 6.80 8.28
C ARG A 197 4.02 6.67 7.55
N GLY A 198 3.79 7.48 6.53
CA GLY A 198 2.53 7.49 5.79
C GLY A 198 2.35 6.22 4.97
N GLY A 199 3.33 5.87 4.15
CA GLY A 199 3.24 4.65 3.36
C GLY A 199 3.27 3.37 4.21
N MET A 200 3.92 3.36 5.38
CA MET A 200 3.76 2.26 6.33
C MET A 200 2.34 2.22 6.93
N TYR A 201 1.79 3.36 7.36
CA TYR A 201 0.44 3.40 7.94
C TYR A 201 -0.62 2.88 6.96
N PHE A 202 -0.66 3.45 5.76
CA PHE A 202 -1.65 3.08 4.74
C PHE A 202 -1.39 1.68 4.16
N GLY A 203 -0.12 1.29 4.00
CA GLY A 203 0.23 -0.06 3.56
C GLY A 203 -0.15 -1.13 4.59
N ILE A 204 0.07 -0.87 5.88
CA ILE A 204 -0.36 -1.75 6.97
C ILE A 204 -1.88 -1.83 7.02
N ALA A 205 -2.58 -0.71 6.83
CA ALA A 205 -4.04 -0.69 6.73
C ALA A 205 -4.50 -1.57 5.55
N HIS A 206 -3.90 -1.40 4.37
CA HIS A 206 -4.23 -2.20 3.19
C HIS A 206 -3.93 -3.70 3.40
N LEU A 207 -2.86 -4.06 4.11
CA LEU A 207 -2.53 -5.45 4.36
C LEU A 207 -3.40 -6.10 5.43
N LEU A 208 -3.70 -5.36 6.51
CA LEU A 208 -4.24 -5.94 7.75
C LEU A 208 -5.62 -5.42 8.17
N GLY A 209 -6.02 -4.25 7.67
CA GLY A 209 -7.17 -3.46 8.13
C GLY A 209 -8.55 -3.93 7.69
N TYR A 210 -8.66 -5.15 7.15
CA TYR A 210 -9.94 -5.73 6.72
C TYR A 210 -10.16 -7.13 7.33
N PRO A 211 -11.42 -7.51 7.61
CA PRO A 211 -11.73 -8.77 8.25
C PRO A 211 -11.51 -9.94 7.30
N THR A 212 -10.69 -10.91 7.71
CA THR A 212 -10.51 -12.17 6.98
C THR A 212 -10.49 -13.35 7.93
N ARG A 213 -10.81 -14.54 7.42
CA ARG A 213 -10.66 -15.82 8.12
C ARG A 213 -9.74 -16.78 7.36
N TYR A 214 -8.73 -16.22 6.71
CA TYR A 214 -7.77 -17.03 5.97
C TYR A 214 -6.89 -17.80 6.97
N GLU A 215 -6.79 -19.11 6.78
CA GLU A 215 -5.86 -19.95 7.57
C GLU A 215 -4.40 -19.80 7.10
N ARG A 216 -4.20 -19.26 5.88
CA ARG A 216 -2.89 -19.13 5.25
C ARG A 216 -2.62 -17.67 4.84
N PRO A 217 -1.45 -17.10 5.20
CA PRO A 217 -1.05 -15.75 4.78
C PRO A 217 -1.07 -15.52 3.27
N LEU A 218 -0.88 -16.57 2.46
CA LEU A 218 -0.85 -16.48 1.00
C LEU A 218 -2.05 -15.72 0.42
N TYR A 219 -3.26 -15.95 0.95
CA TYR A 219 -4.47 -15.25 0.49
C TYR A 219 -4.49 -13.78 0.88
N ARG A 220 -3.92 -13.44 2.04
CA ARG A 220 -3.77 -12.05 2.45
C ARG A 220 -2.75 -11.31 1.58
N PHE A 221 -1.67 -11.99 1.17
CA PHE A 221 -0.73 -11.43 0.19
C PHE A 221 -1.34 -11.31 -1.22
N ALA A 222 -2.18 -12.25 -1.63
CA ALA A 222 -2.92 -12.12 -2.89
C ALA A 222 -3.89 -10.92 -2.85
N ASP A 223 -4.65 -10.76 -1.75
CA ASP A 223 -5.53 -9.61 -1.54
C ASP A 223 -4.76 -8.28 -1.46
N PHE A 224 -3.53 -8.28 -0.92
CA PHE A 224 -2.69 -7.07 -0.93
C PHE A 224 -2.43 -6.57 -2.36
N ASN A 225 -2.18 -7.49 -3.29
CA ASN A 225 -1.89 -7.17 -4.69
C ASN A 225 -3.15 -6.91 -5.53
N ALA A 226 -4.22 -7.66 -5.30
CA ALA A 226 -5.44 -7.65 -6.11
C ALA A 226 -6.60 -6.84 -5.51
N GLY A 227 -6.46 -6.37 -4.27
CA GLY A 227 -7.50 -5.66 -3.54
C GLY A 227 -8.17 -6.53 -2.47
N TRP A 228 -8.81 -5.86 -1.51
CA TRP A 228 -9.47 -6.52 -0.39
C TRP A 228 -10.50 -7.53 -0.84
N HIS A 229 -10.42 -8.74 -0.26
CA HIS A 229 -11.29 -9.88 -0.51
C HIS A 229 -11.16 -10.54 -1.88
N ALA A 230 -10.17 -10.18 -2.71
CA ALA A 230 -9.96 -10.79 -4.02
C ALA A 230 -9.89 -12.33 -3.96
N SER A 231 -9.14 -12.90 -3.01
CA SER A 231 -9.01 -14.35 -2.82
C SER A 231 -10.33 -15.01 -2.42
N ARG A 232 -11.10 -14.38 -1.52
CA ARG A 232 -12.44 -14.86 -1.15
C ARG A 232 -13.37 -14.84 -2.35
N ASN A 233 -13.32 -13.77 -3.13
CA ASN A 233 -14.16 -13.60 -4.31
C ASN A 233 -13.79 -14.61 -5.41
N ALA A 234 -12.50 -14.90 -5.60
CA ALA A 234 -12.03 -15.95 -6.50
C ALA A 234 -12.51 -17.35 -6.07
N ALA A 235 -12.49 -17.64 -4.77
CA ALA A 235 -13.07 -18.88 -4.24
C ALA A 235 -14.59 -18.95 -4.48
N PHE A 236 -15.30 -17.83 -4.37
CA PHE A 236 -16.72 -17.76 -4.71
C PHE A 236 -16.97 -18.02 -6.20
N GLN A 237 -16.19 -17.41 -7.10
CA GLN A 237 -16.25 -17.67 -8.55
C GLN A 237 -16.00 -19.15 -8.88
N ALA A 238 -15.06 -19.80 -8.18
CA ALA A 238 -14.83 -21.24 -8.35
C ALA A 238 -16.04 -22.09 -7.93
N ALA A 239 -16.66 -21.76 -6.79
CA ALA A 239 -17.85 -22.46 -6.30
C ALA A 239 -19.05 -22.27 -7.24
N VAL A 240 -19.24 -21.06 -7.80
CA VAL A 240 -20.28 -20.80 -8.81
C VAL A 240 -20.02 -21.61 -10.09
N THR A 241 -18.76 -21.69 -10.53
CA THR A 241 -18.38 -22.52 -11.68
C THR A 241 -18.73 -23.99 -11.45
N GLU A 242 -18.42 -24.52 -10.26
CA GLU A 242 -18.73 -25.91 -9.90
C GLU A 242 -20.24 -26.18 -9.84
N ALA A 243 -21.01 -25.24 -9.28
CA ALA A 243 -22.47 -25.40 -9.14
C ALA A 243 -23.23 -25.30 -10.47
N THR A 244 -22.74 -24.49 -11.42
CA THR A 244 -23.49 -24.10 -12.62
C THR A 244 -22.96 -24.71 -13.90
N GLY A 245 -21.69 -25.15 -13.90
CA GLY A 245 -20.96 -25.56 -15.09
C GLY A 245 -20.51 -24.39 -15.99
N ILE A 246 -20.78 -23.14 -15.61
CA ILE A 246 -20.37 -21.94 -16.36
C ILE A 246 -18.95 -21.56 -15.93
N GLY A 247 -18.00 -21.57 -16.87
CA GLY A 247 -16.61 -21.19 -16.59
C GLY A 247 -16.46 -19.70 -16.26
N LEU A 248 -15.94 -19.39 -15.06
CA LEU A 248 -15.60 -18.03 -14.64
C LEU A 248 -14.08 -17.85 -14.53
N ALA A 249 -13.61 -16.62 -14.79
CA ALA A 249 -12.26 -16.22 -14.42
C ALA A 249 -12.16 -16.15 -12.89
N LEU A 250 -11.08 -16.69 -12.31
CA LEU A 250 -10.83 -16.66 -10.87
C LEU A 250 -9.99 -15.44 -10.49
N ASP A 251 -10.43 -14.28 -10.96
CA ASP A 251 -9.74 -13.00 -10.80
C ASP A 251 -10.15 -12.24 -9.52
N GLY A 252 -11.22 -12.66 -8.85
CA GLY A 252 -11.75 -12.01 -7.66
C GLY A 252 -12.62 -10.77 -7.96
N ASP A 253 -12.78 -10.43 -9.25
CA ASP A 253 -13.59 -9.30 -9.71
C ASP A 253 -15.04 -9.74 -9.89
N LEU A 254 -15.84 -9.50 -8.86
CA LEU A 254 -17.28 -9.82 -8.91
C LEU A 254 -18.06 -8.82 -9.78
N LEU A 255 -17.57 -7.59 -9.86
CA LEU A 255 -18.17 -6.50 -10.62
C LEU A 255 -17.28 -6.15 -11.81
N ARG A 256 -17.90 -5.68 -12.88
CA ARG A 256 -17.16 -5.12 -14.02
C ARG A 256 -16.64 -3.73 -13.64
N PRO A 257 -15.31 -3.47 -13.71
CA PRO A 257 -14.77 -2.15 -13.42
C PRO A 257 -15.41 -1.06 -14.28
N GLY A 258 -15.94 -0.01 -13.63
CA GLY A 258 -16.58 1.13 -14.29
C GLY A 258 -17.96 0.85 -14.90
N ALA A 259 -18.51 -0.35 -14.73
CA ALA A 259 -19.88 -0.63 -15.15
C ALA A 259 -20.88 -0.02 -14.15
N PRO A 260 -22.06 0.44 -14.62
CA PRO A 260 -23.12 0.85 -13.71
C PRO A 260 -23.66 -0.37 -12.94
N LEU A 261 -24.24 -0.12 -11.76
CA LEU A 261 -24.67 -1.18 -10.83
C LEU A 261 -25.79 -2.08 -11.40
N ASP A 262 -26.47 -1.65 -12.47
CA ASP A 262 -27.50 -2.40 -13.18
C ASP A 262 -26.94 -3.30 -14.31
N ALA A 263 -25.63 -3.25 -14.56
CA ALA A 263 -24.95 -4.08 -15.54
C ALA A 263 -24.23 -5.26 -14.85
N PRO A 264 -24.84 -6.46 -14.82
CA PRO A 264 -24.34 -7.55 -14.00
C PRO A 264 -22.94 -8.02 -14.42
N GLY A 265 -22.17 -8.53 -13.45
CA GLY A 265 -20.88 -9.18 -13.69
C GLY A 265 -21.01 -10.53 -14.41
N SER A 266 -19.90 -11.13 -14.82
CA SER A 266 -19.89 -12.53 -15.29
C SER A 266 -20.31 -13.48 -14.18
N THR A 267 -19.80 -13.26 -12.97
CA THR A 267 -20.16 -14.03 -11.78
C THR A 267 -21.65 -13.90 -11.47
N GLU A 268 -22.21 -12.69 -11.47
CA GLU A 268 -23.62 -12.46 -11.19
C GLU A 268 -24.54 -13.09 -12.24
N ARG A 269 -24.17 -13.09 -13.52
CA ARG A 269 -24.94 -13.77 -14.56
C ARG A 269 -24.95 -15.30 -14.43
N ALA A 270 -24.03 -15.86 -13.66
CA ALA A 270 -23.92 -17.30 -13.47
C ALA A 270 -24.73 -17.81 -12.27
N VAL A 271 -25.23 -16.94 -11.38
CA VAL A 271 -26.06 -17.30 -10.21
C VAL A 271 -27.54 -16.97 -10.38
#